data_AF-A0AA42BJU8-F1
#
_entry.id   AF-A0AA42BJU8-F1
#
_cell.length_a   1.000
_cell.length_b   1.000
_cell.length_c   1.000
_cell.angle_alpha   90.00
_cell.angle_beta   90.00
_cell.angle_gamma   90.00
#
_symmetry.space_group_name_H-M   'P 1'
#
loop_
_entity.id
_entity.type
_entity.pdbx_description
1 polymer ?
#
loop_
_entity_poly.entity_id
_entity_poly.type
_entity_poly.pdbx_seq_one_letter_code
_entity_poly.pdbx_strand_id
1 'polypeptide(L)'
;MSQIVISEPDIEAAVAHLRGLPYSATATMPAEWSRKRFLDTLTATLRANPKAKGALPIAPGVWALVQPFGVDLAGSFEPDERRQVWVLLRSVGTDPARIEALAV
;
A
#
# COMPACT_ATOMS: atom_id res chain seq x y z
N MET A 1 11.88 -19.32 5.98
CA MET A 1 10.67 -18.46 5.82
C MET A 1 10.91 -17.57 4.62
N SER A 2 10.04 -17.58 3.61
CA SER A 2 10.15 -16.70 2.43
C SER A 2 10.22 -15.23 2.88
N GLN A 3 11.30 -14.53 2.59
CA GLN A 3 11.44 -13.11 2.91
C GLN A 3 10.42 -12.30 2.10
N ILE A 4 9.75 -11.34 2.76
CA ILE A 4 8.87 -10.37 2.08
C ILE A 4 9.64 -9.06 1.92
N VAL A 5 9.65 -8.53 0.70
CA VAL A 5 10.31 -7.28 0.32
C VAL A 5 9.32 -6.29 -0.29
N ILE A 6 9.71 -5.03 -0.34
CA ILE A 6 8.95 -3.95 -0.98
C ILE A 6 9.95 -3.00 -1.66
N SER A 7 9.58 -2.45 -2.81
CA SER A 7 10.43 -1.51 -3.54
C SER A 7 10.45 -0.14 -2.84
N GLU A 8 11.58 0.56 -2.83
CA GLU A 8 11.63 1.93 -2.25
C GLU A 8 10.67 2.91 -2.97
N PRO A 9 10.56 2.91 -4.31
CA PRO A 9 9.54 3.71 -5.00
C PRO A 9 8.10 3.47 -4.54
N ASP A 10 7.73 2.22 -4.19
CA ASP A 10 6.40 1.92 -3.64
C ASP A 10 6.19 2.58 -2.27
N ILE A 11 7.24 2.57 -1.44
CA ILE A 11 7.22 3.22 -0.12
C ILE A 11 7.07 4.74 -0.29
N GLU A 12 7.87 5.35 -1.16
CA GLU A 12 7.83 6.78 -1.42
C GLU A 12 6.47 7.22 -1.96
N ALA A 13 5.92 6.49 -2.93
CA ALA A 13 4.61 6.77 -3.50
C ALA A 13 3.49 6.64 -2.46
N ALA A 14 3.53 5.61 -1.61
CA ALA A 14 2.55 5.42 -0.54
C ALA A 14 2.59 6.57 0.49
N VAL A 15 3.79 6.93 0.95
CA VAL A 15 3.97 7.99 1.93
C VAL A 15 3.57 9.35 1.35
N ALA A 16 3.93 9.63 0.10
CA ALA A 16 3.51 10.84 -0.61
C ALA A 16 1.99 10.94 -0.74
N HIS A 17 1.32 9.84 -1.14
CA HIS A 17 -0.13 9.76 -1.20
C HIS A 17 -0.78 10.07 0.15
N LEU A 18 -0.32 9.42 1.22
CA LEU A 18 -0.87 9.57 2.56
C LEU A 18 -0.68 10.96 3.15
N ARG A 19 0.44 11.62 2.85
CA ARG A 19 0.69 13.03 3.19
C ARG A 19 -0.12 14.02 2.36
N GLY A 20 -0.55 13.63 1.17
CA GLY A 20 -1.38 14.44 0.28
C GLY A 20 -2.88 14.41 0.60
N LEU A 21 -3.33 13.55 1.52
CA LEU A 21 -4.75 13.42 1.85
C LEU A 21 -5.29 14.70 2.51
N PRO A 22 -6.49 15.17 2.12
CA PRO A 22 -7.14 16.27 2.83
C PRO A 22 -7.28 15.89 4.30
N TYR A 23 -7.03 16.86 5.17
CA TYR A 23 -7.01 16.73 6.64
C TYR A 23 -5.74 16.13 7.27
N SER A 24 -4.78 15.58 6.53
CA SER A 24 -3.51 15.07 7.11
C SER A 24 -2.66 16.10 7.91
N ALA A 25 -2.98 17.41 7.81
CA ALA A 25 -2.20 18.53 8.36
C ALA A 25 -2.95 19.44 9.36
N THR A 26 -4.09 19.03 9.95
CA THR A 26 -4.73 19.85 11.01
C THR A 26 -4.16 19.53 12.39
N ALA A 27 -4.13 20.52 13.30
CA ALA A 27 -3.49 20.47 14.62
C ALA A 27 -3.99 19.35 15.58
N THR A 28 -5.06 18.65 15.21
CA THR A 28 -5.67 17.53 15.96
C THR A 28 -5.55 16.18 15.25
N MET A 29 -4.85 16.10 14.11
CA MET A 29 -4.74 14.88 13.30
C MET A 29 -3.47 14.06 13.56
N PRO A 30 -3.52 12.72 13.39
CA PRO A 30 -2.50 11.82 13.89
C PRO A 30 -1.15 12.08 13.21
N ALA A 31 -0.07 12.07 14.01
CA ALA A 31 1.32 12.29 13.63
C ALA A 31 1.62 12.02 12.15
N GLU A 32 2.21 12.99 11.45
CA GLU A 32 2.57 12.92 10.03
C GLU A 32 3.01 11.51 9.57
N TRP A 33 2.55 11.06 8.41
CA TRP A 33 2.96 9.76 7.86
C TRP A 33 4.45 9.74 7.55
N SER A 34 5.23 9.08 8.41
CA SER A 34 6.64 8.81 8.18
C SER A 34 6.84 7.47 7.47
N ARG A 35 7.99 7.32 6.80
CA ARG A 35 8.45 6.03 6.24
C ARG A 35 8.35 4.89 7.26
N LYS A 36 8.82 5.14 8.49
CA LYS A 36 8.76 4.16 9.59
C LYS A 36 7.32 3.77 9.92
N ARG A 37 6.44 4.75 10.11
CA ARG A 37 5.03 4.50 10.43
C ARG A 37 4.34 3.67 9.35
N PHE A 38 4.59 3.99 8.08
CA PHE A 38 4.07 3.21 6.95
C PHE A 38 4.55 1.76 7.00
N LEU A 39 5.86 1.54 7.13
CA LEU A 39 6.44 0.18 7.17
C LEU A 39 5.96 -0.64 8.38
N ASP A 40 5.82 -0.01 9.55
CA ASP A 40 5.27 -0.66 10.75
C ASP A 40 3.82 -1.10 10.51
N THR A 41 3.00 -0.22 9.91
CA THR A 41 1.59 -0.49 9.59
C THR A 41 1.48 -1.63 8.58
N LEU A 42 2.25 -1.57 7.49
CA LEU A 42 2.31 -2.62 6.47
C LEU A 42 2.71 -3.97 7.10
N THR A 43 3.76 -3.98 7.92
CA THR A 43 4.24 -5.19 8.60
C THR A 43 3.17 -5.78 9.52
N ALA A 44 2.48 -4.94 10.29
CA ALA A 44 1.39 -5.37 11.16
C ALA A 44 0.24 -6.01 10.35
N THR A 45 -0.17 -5.37 9.25
CA THR A 45 -1.25 -5.89 8.38
C THR A 45 -0.87 -7.23 7.75
N LEU A 46 0.35 -7.38 7.25
CA LEU A 46 0.83 -8.64 6.66
C LEU A 46 0.92 -9.76 7.70
N ARG A 47 1.38 -9.47 8.93
CA ARG A 47 1.42 -10.44 10.03
C ARG A 47 0.04 -10.90 10.45
N ALA A 48 -0.94 -9.99 10.47
CA ALA A 48 -2.32 -10.33 10.78
C ALA A 48 -2.99 -11.17 9.67
N ASN A 49 -2.47 -11.11 8.43
CA ASN A 49 -3.08 -11.72 7.25
C ASN A 49 -2.10 -12.62 6.46
N PRO A 50 -1.52 -13.67 7.06
CA PRO A 50 -0.44 -14.47 6.45
C PRO A 50 -0.87 -15.29 5.21
N LYS A 51 -2.18 -15.50 5.01
CA LYS A 51 -2.77 -16.27 3.90
C LYS A 51 -3.62 -15.42 2.95
N ALA A 52 -3.45 -14.09 2.97
CA ALA A 52 -4.20 -13.20 2.09
C ALA A 52 -4.00 -13.59 0.62
N LYS A 53 -5.11 -13.63 -0.13
CA LYS A 53 -5.14 -13.95 -1.57
C LYS A 53 -5.48 -12.73 -2.45
N GLY A 54 -5.64 -11.55 -1.84
CA GLY A 54 -6.05 -10.33 -2.53
C GLY A 54 -5.46 -9.09 -1.87
N ALA A 55 -5.91 -7.93 -2.33
CA ALA A 55 -5.44 -6.65 -1.82
C ALA A 55 -5.85 -6.45 -0.36
N LEU A 56 -4.89 -6.09 0.48
CA LEU A 56 -5.09 -5.80 1.90
C LEU A 56 -5.11 -4.29 2.12
N PRO A 57 -6.14 -3.73 2.77
CA PRO A 57 -6.14 -2.32 3.12
C PRO A 57 -5.06 -2.04 4.18
N ILE A 58 -4.18 -1.08 3.90
CA ILE A 58 -3.10 -0.67 4.82
C ILE A 58 -3.43 0.65 5.49
N ALA A 59 -3.89 1.60 4.69
CA ALA A 59 -4.21 2.96 5.11
C ALA A 59 -5.25 3.55 4.13
N PRO A 60 -5.82 4.73 4.40
CA PRO A 60 -6.79 5.34 3.50
C PRO A 60 -6.22 5.49 2.08
N GLY A 61 -6.89 4.89 1.09
CA GLY A 61 -6.47 4.94 -0.31
C GLY A 61 -5.22 4.11 -0.65
N VAL A 62 -4.71 3.29 0.28
CA VAL A 62 -3.51 2.47 0.09
C VAL A 62 -3.78 1.01 0.42
N TRP A 63 -3.50 0.12 -0.53
CA TRP A 63 -3.58 -1.32 -0.37
C TRP A 63 -2.27 -2.00 -0.71
N ALA A 64 -2.03 -3.17 -0.13
CA ALA A 64 -0.90 -4.02 -0.43
C ALA A 64 -1.37 -5.32 -1.10
N LEU A 65 -0.66 -5.74 -2.14
CA LEU A 65 -0.84 -7.04 -2.76
C LEU A 65 0.50 -7.79 -2.74
N VAL A 66 0.50 -9.00 -2.18
CA VAL A 66 1.72 -9.82 -2.11
C VAL A 66 1.81 -10.69 -3.35
N GLN A 67 2.93 -10.56 -4.07
CA GLN A 67 3.21 -11.27 -5.31
C GLN A 67 4.54 -12.03 -5.22
N PRO A 68 4.79 -13.02 -6.09
CA PRO A 68 6.15 -13.54 -6.29
C PRO A 68 7.09 -12.40 -6.69
N PHE A 69 8.31 -12.42 -6.14
CA PHE A 69 9.32 -11.41 -6.49
C PHE A 69 9.67 -11.49 -7.99
N GLY A 70 9.73 -10.34 -8.65
CA GLY A 70 10.12 -10.25 -10.06
C GLY A 70 9.05 -10.68 -11.08
N VAL A 71 7.80 -10.93 -10.66
CA VAL A 71 6.71 -11.33 -11.60
C VAL A 71 6.41 -10.28 -12.67
N ASP A 72 6.76 -9.02 -12.41
CA ASP A 72 6.66 -7.86 -13.31
C ASP A 72 7.94 -7.60 -14.13
N LEU A 73 9.03 -8.32 -13.86
CA LEU A 73 10.29 -8.17 -14.58
C LEU A 73 10.29 -9.15 -15.76
N ALA A 74 10.09 -8.64 -16.97
CA ALA A 74 10.04 -9.45 -18.17
C ALA A 74 11.36 -10.20 -18.45
N GLY A 75 11.32 -11.54 -18.37
CA GLY A 75 12.11 -12.41 -19.25
C GLY A 75 13.50 -12.89 -18.79
N SER A 76 14.05 -12.48 -17.65
CA SER A 76 15.35 -13.01 -17.20
C SER A 76 15.59 -12.89 -15.70
N PHE A 77 14.59 -13.26 -14.90
CA PHE A 77 14.76 -13.37 -13.45
C PHE A 77 14.78 -14.84 -13.05
N GLU A 78 15.87 -15.28 -12.43
CA GLU A 78 15.92 -16.60 -11.80
C GLU A 78 14.81 -16.69 -10.74
N PRO A 79 14.15 -17.86 -10.58
CA PRO A 79 13.13 -18.04 -9.56
C PRO A 79 13.67 -17.66 -8.19
N ASP A 80 13.09 -16.60 -7.62
CA ASP A 80 13.46 -16.09 -6.31
C ASP A 80 12.38 -16.51 -5.30
N GLU A 81 12.78 -17.10 -4.17
CA GLU A 81 11.85 -17.52 -3.11
C GLU A 81 11.25 -16.33 -2.34
N ARG A 82 11.72 -15.11 -2.59
CA ARG A 82 11.17 -13.89 -2.02
C ARG A 82 9.77 -13.61 -2.56
N ARG A 83 8.98 -12.94 -1.73
CA ARG A 83 7.71 -12.33 -2.12
C ARG A 83 7.84 -10.82 -2.08
N GLN A 84 7.25 -10.13 -3.04
CA GLN A 84 7.21 -8.67 -3.06
C GLN A 84 5.84 -8.14 -2.70
N VAL A 85 5.81 -6.94 -2.13
CA VAL A 85 4.59 -6.16 -1.95
C VAL A 85 4.48 -5.17 -3.10
N TRP A 86 3.39 -5.26 -3.85
CA TRP A 86 2.92 -4.18 -4.71
C TRP A 86 2.01 -3.27 -3.91
N VAL A 87 2.24 -1.97 -4.02
CA VAL A 87 1.38 -0.96 -3.42
C VAL A 87 0.38 -0.48 -4.45
N LEU A 88 -0.91 -0.58 -4.11
CA LEU A 88 -2.00 -0.03 -4.91
C LEU A 88 -2.44 1.27 -4.26
N LEU A 89 -2.43 2.35 -5.04
CA LEU A 89 -2.84 3.67 -4.60
C LEU A 89 -4.09 4.10 -5.35
N ARG A 90 -5.06 4.63 -4.63
CA ARG A 90 -6.16 5.35 -5.26
C ARG A 90 -5.61 6.67 -5.79
N SER A 91 -5.68 6.87 -7.10
CA SER A 91 -5.10 8.06 -7.76
C SER A 91 -5.83 9.37 -7.43
N VAL A 92 -7.08 9.30 -6.98
CA VAL A 92 -7.93 10.47 -6.71
C VAL A 92 -8.70 10.32 -5.40
N GLY A 93 -8.91 11.43 -4.71
CA GLY A 93 -9.81 11.49 -3.54
C GLY A 93 -11.27 11.31 -3.93
N THR A 94 -12.14 11.08 -2.94
CA THR A 94 -13.59 11.21 -3.15
C THR A 94 -13.93 12.70 -3.20
N ASP A 95 -14.64 13.12 -4.24
CA ASP A 95 -15.26 14.44 -4.33
C ASP A 95 -16.73 14.34 -3.88
N PRO A 96 -17.08 14.82 -2.67
CA PRO A 96 -18.44 14.75 -2.16
C PRO A 96 -19.46 15.52 -3.00
N ALA A 97 -19.02 16.50 -3.80
CA ALA A 97 -19.90 17.28 -4.66
C ALA A 97 -20.19 16.59 -6.01
N ARG A 98 -19.49 15.49 -6.33
CA ARG A 98 -19.58 14.78 -7.61
C ARG A 98 -19.65 13.26 -7.39
N ILE A 99 -20.77 12.79 -6.83
CA ILE A 99 -21.02 11.36 -6.54
C ILE A 99 -22.20 10.85 -7.38
N GLU A 100 -22.06 9.64 -7.92
CA GLU A 100 -23.12 8.88 -8.59
C GLU A 100 -23.52 7.68 -7.71
N ALA A 101 -24.82 7.38 -7.62
CA ALA A 101 -25.31 6.20 -6.89
C ALA A 101 -25.29 4.96 -7.79
N LEU A 102 -24.69 3.87 -7.32
CA LEU A 102 -24.71 2.59 -8.03
C LEU A 102 -25.85 1.72 -7.50
N ALA A 103 -26.68 1.17 -8.39
CA ALA A 103 -27.64 0.13 -8.05
C ALA A 103 -26.93 -1.23 -8.05
N VAL A 104 -26.63 -1.73 -6.85
CA VAL A 104 -26.04 -3.06 -6.59
C VAL A 104 -27.01 -3.93 -5.82
#